data_AF-K9VUF2-F1
#
_entry.id   AF-K9VUF2-F1
#
_cell.length_a   1.000
_cell.length_b   1.000
_cell.length_c   1.000
_cell.angle_alpha   90.00
_cell.angle_beta   90.00
_cell.angle_gamma   90.00
#
_symmetry.space_group_name_H-M   'P 1'
#
loop_
_entity.id
_entity.type
_entity.pdbx_description
1 polymer ?
#
loop_
_entity_poly.entity_id
_entity_poly.type
_entity_poly.pdbx_seq_one_letter_code
_entity_poly.pdbx_strand_id
1 'polypeptide(L)'
;MLLGHAKHWFSRLRSGASHKLKALQDLGFTGDIVVIPKEPGTREASQVQTINLKDLTALIMVEAVQGNKRAIVLQETFAQKGLDSRFRDAFEVQQQTSDEKRGFFGLTYRESLEALAENRTELEDLRHRRIMIQTQTIPQTIPKTVTFDEFAAWYPENSIRRYELHHGVIVEMPLGTGNHSNVTGFIWGEINFEIRRLQLPYSIPGDCLLKPIRNEAGYQPDTIVLNQTAFASEPRWEKESIITMGSSVRLAVEVVSTNWRDDYHLKFADYEEMGIPEYWIVDYLGLGGRKFIGTPKQPTLSVCQLVDGEYQVKQFRGSDTVESLAFPELRLTAELIFRAGLPPTEPS
;
A
#
# COMPACT_ATOMS: atom_id res chain seq x y z
N MET A 1 -33.61 -1.11 4.38
CA MET A 1 -33.30 -0.25 5.55
C MET A 1 -31.79 -0.05 5.59
N LEU A 2 -31.32 1.18 5.83
CA LEU A 2 -29.93 1.65 5.65
C LEU A 2 -28.87 0.72 6.28
N LEU A 3 -29.16 0.16 7.45
CA LEU A 3 -28.28 -0.74 8.22
C LEU A 3 -28.55 -2.24 8.02
N GLY A 4 -29.47 -2.59 7.13
CA GLY A 4 -29.79 -3.98 6.78
C GLY A 4 -30.74 -4.71 7.71
N HIS A 5 -31.31 -4.09 8.75
CA HIS A 5 -32.27 -4.80 9.60
C HIS A 5 -33.62 -5.05 8.94
N ALA A 6 -34.31 -6.09 9.43
CA ALA A 6 -35.64 -6.50 8.99
C ALA A 6 -36.72 -5.45 9.32
N LYS A 7 -37.85 -5.52 8.60
CA LYS A 7 -39.04 -4.72 8.90
C LYS A 7 -39.43 -4.92 10.38
N HIS A 8 -39.81 -3.83 11.05
CA HIS A 8 -40.16 -3.75 12.48
C HIS A 8 -39.01 -3.98 13.48
N TRP A 9 -37.75 -4.05 13.04
CA TRP A 9 -36.60 -4.19 13.95
C TRP A 9 -36.57 -3.12 15.05
N PHE A 10 -36.86 -1.87 14.69
CA PHE A 10 -36.88 -0.75 15.64
C PHE A 10 -37.94 -0.91 16.74
N SER A 11 -39.11 -1.44 16.39
CA SER A 11 -40.16 -1.72 17.38
C SER A 11 -39.71 -2.79 18.38
N ARG A 12 -39.07 -3.86 17.88
CA ARG A 12 -38.54 -4.94 18.72
C ARG A 12 -37.37 -4.50 19.61
N LEU A 13 -36.55 -3.57 19.12
CA LEU A 13 -35.46 -2.99 19.92
C LEU A 13 -35.99 -2.29 21.16
N ARG A 14 -37.12 -1.56 21.04
CA ARG A 14 -37.74 -0.82 22.15
C ARG A 14 -38.47 -1.73 23.14
N SER A 15 -38.99 -2.87 22.68
CA SER A 15 -39.77 -3.79 23.51
C SER A 15 -38.93 -4.84 24.25
N GLY A 16 -37.61 -4.88 24.05
CA GLY A 16 -36.73 -5.91 24.60
C GLY A 16 -35.59 -5.34 25.45
N ALA A 17 -35.30 -5.97 26.59
CA ALA A 17 -34.11 -5.70 27.39
C ALA A 17 -32.86 -6.30 26.71
N SER A 18 -32.34 -5.63 25.69
CA SER A 18 -31.15 -6.06 24.97
C SER A 18 -29.91 -5.28 25.40
N HIS A 19 -28.75 -5.95 25.45
CA HIS A 19 -27.45 -5.31 25.64
C HIS A 19 -27.21 -4.16 24.64
N LYS A 20 -27.78 -4.28 23.43
CA LYS A 20 -27.75 -3.24 22.40
C LYS A 20 -28.56 -1.99 22.78
N LEU A 21 -29.76 -2.15 23.33
CA LEU A 21 -30.58 -1.01 23.78
C LEU A 21 -29.87 -0.25 24.90
N LYS A 22 -29.23 -0.96 25.84
CA LYS A 22 -28.42 -0.35 26.90
C LYS A 22 -27.26 0.47 26.32
N ALA A 23 -26.47 -0.12 25.41
CA ALA A 23 -25.37 0.59 24.75
C ALA A 23 -25.83 1.83 23.97
N LEU A 24 -27.02 1.80 23.39
CA LEU A 24 -27.62 2.96 22.74
C LEU A 24 -28.02 4.04 23.77
N GLN A 25 -28.67 3.64 24.86
CA GLN A 25 -29.07 4.55 25.94
C GLN A 25 -27.87 5.23 26.60
N ASP A 26 -26.75 4.52 26.76
CA ASP A 26 -25.48 5.08 27.27
C ASP A 26 -24.93 6.20 26.36
N LEU A 27 -25.28 6.19 25.06
CA LEU A 27 -24.96 7.26 24.09
C LEU A 27 -26.06 8.34 23.99
N GLY A 28 -27.05 8.29 24.88
CA GLY A 28 -28.16 9.26 24.92
C GLY A 28 -29.23 9.01 23.84
N PHE A 29 -29.38 7.77 23.38
CA PHE A 29 -30.44 7.39 22.45
C PHE A 29 -31.83 7.48 23.11
N THR A 30 -32.72 8.25 22.48
CA THR A 30 -34.09 8.50 22.99
C THR A 30 -35.14 7.57 22.39
N GLY A 31 -34.93 7.15 21.15
CA GLY A 31 -35.91 6.39 20.36
C GLY A 31 -37.05 7.24 19.79
N ASP A 32 -36.91 8.57 19.83
CA ASP A 32 -37.93 9.52 19.40
C ASP A 32 -38.11 9.51 17.89
N ILE A 33 -39.37 9.42 17.46
CA ILE A 33 -39.75 9.49 16.05
C ILE A 33 -40.05 10.94 15.69
N VAL A 34 -39.32 11.44 14.71
CA VAL A 34 -39.54 12.75 14.09
C VAL A 34 -40.28 12.54 12.77
N VAL A 35 -41.22 13.44 12.50
CA VAL A 35 -41.97 13.50 11.24
C VAL A 35 -41.35 14.58 10.37
N ILE A 36 -40.85 14.19 9.20
CA ILE A 36 -40.24 15.12 8.25
C ILE A 36 -41.23 15.33 7.08
N PRO A 37 -41.59 16.59 6.77
CA PRO A 37 -42.38 16.89 5.58
C PRO A 37 -41.52 16.68 4.33
N LYS A 38 -42.08 16.00 3.32
CA LYS A 38 -41.47 15.85 2.01
C LYS A 38 -41.69 17.15 1.19
N GLU A 39 -40.72 17.54 0.35
CA GLU A 39 -40.80 18.78 -0.43
C GLU A 39 -42.10 18.89 -1.26
N PRO A 40 -42.64 20.11 -1.48
CA PRO A 40 -43.87 20.31 -2.23
C PRO A 40 -43.63 20.02 -3.72
N GLY A 41 -44.24 18.97 -4.27
CA GLY A 41 -44.15 18.66 -5.71
C GLY A 41 -44.49 17.22 -6.12
N THR A 42 -44.50 16.26 -5.19
CA THR A 42 -44.97 14.90 -5.46
C THR A 42 -46.43 14.72 -5.03
N ARG A 43 -47.28 14.15 -5.89
CA ARG A 43 -48.76 14.09 -5.79
C ARG A 43 -49.38 13.38 -4.55
N GLU A 44 -48.61 13.08 -3.52
CA GLU A 44 -49.11 12.75 -2.19
C GLU A 44 -48.18 13.39 -1.16
N ALA A 45 -48.73 14.25 -0.29
CA ALA A 45 -48.05 14.78 0.88
C ALA A 45 -47.83 13.65 1.90
N SER A 46 -46.86 12.79 1.61
CA SER A 46 -46.47 11.67 2.46
C SER A 46 -45.44 12.17 3.47
N GLN A 47 -45.88 12.24 4.74
CA GLN A 47 -44.99 12.44 5.87
C GLN A 47 -44.07 11.23 6.04
N VAL A 48 -42.76 11.46 6.21
CA VAL A 48 -41.80 10.39 6.49
C VAL A 48 -41.48 10.38 7.97
N GLN A 49 -41.69 9.23 8.61
CA GLN A 49 -41.28 9.00 10.00
C GLN A 49 -39.86 8.45 10.05
N THR A 50 -38.99 9.07 10.85
CA THR A 50 -37.62 8.63 11.09
C THR A 50 -37.22 8.91 12.53
N ILE A 51 -36.15 8.31 13.02
CA ILE A 51 -35.51 8.77 14.26
C ILE A 51 -34.77 10.08 14.05
N ASN A 52 -34.55 10.83 15.12
CA ASN A 52 -33.75 12.05 15.07
C ASN A 52 -32.28 11.75 14.70
N LEU A 53 -31.54 12.79 14.29
CA LEU A 53 -30.17 12.65 13.81
C LEU A 53 -29.22 12.08 14.88
N LYS A 54 -29.38 12.50 16.15
CA LYS A 54 -28.52 12.05 17.26
C LYS A 54 -28.71 10.55 17.51
N ASP A 55 -29.95 10.08 17.49
CA ASP A 55 -30.30 8.67 17.63
C ASP A 55 -29.80 7.84 16.44
N LEU A 56 -29.86 8.40 15.22
CA LEU A 56 -29.30 7.75 14.03
C LEU A 56 -27.78 7.60 14.13
N THR A 57 -27.08 8.64 14.61
CA THR A 57 -25.63 8.60 14.82
C THR A 57 -25.25 7.57 15.89
N ALA A 58 -25.94 7.56 17.03
CA ALA A 58 -25.72 6.56 18.09
C ALA A 58 -25.94 5.13 17.56
N LEU A 59 -26.98 4.94 16.75
CA LEU A 59 -27.27 3.66 16.13
C LEU A 59 -26.17 3.20 15.17
N ILE A 60 -25.71 4.08 14.28
CA ILE A 60 -24.59 3.79 13.37
C ILE A 60 -23.34 3.43 14.17
N MET A 61 -23.02 4.18 15.23
CA MET A 61 -21.84 3.95 16.05
C MET A 61 -21.87 2.59 16.76
N VAL A 62 -22.98 2.24 17.42
CA VAL A 62 -23.11 0.94 18.10
C VAL A 62 -23.06 -0.22 17.11
N GLU A 63 -23.71 -0.09 15.96
CA GLU A 63 -23.66 -1.11 14.90
C GLU A 63 -22.25 -1.26 14.32
N ALA A 64 -21.51 -0.16 14.14
CA ALA A 64 -20.15 -0.18 13.64
C ALA A 64 -19.20 -0.90 14.60
N VAL A 65 -19.28 -0.59 15.90
CA VAL A 65 -18.51 -1.28 16.96
C VAL A 65 -18.81 -2.78 17.00
N GLN A 66 -20.04 -3.18 16.68
CA GLN A 66 -20.45 -4.58 16.59
C GLN A 66 -20.11 -5.24 15.25
N GLY A 67 -19.38 -4.55 14.36
CA GLY A 67 -18.91 -5.10 13.10
C GLY A 67 -19.94 -5.10 11.97
N ASN A 68 -21.02 -4.33 12.08
CA ASN A 68 -21.95 -4.14 10.97
C ASN A 68 -21.28 -3.34 9.86
N LYS A 69 -20.93 -4.01 8.77
CA LYS A 69 -20.22 -3.43 7.62
C LYS A 69 -20.91 -2.18 7.07
N ARG A 70 -22.25 -2.19 6.99
CA ARG A 70 -23.00 -1.03 6.48
C ARG A 70 -22.85 0.17 7.39
N ALA A 71 -22.83 -0.05 8.70
CA ALA A 71 -22.64 1.01 9.68
C ALA A 71 -21.23 1.62 9.62
N ILE A 72 -20.20 0.78 9.49
CA ILE A 72 -18.80 1.21 9.32
C ILE A 72 -18.67 2.10 8.07
N VAL A 73 -19.19 1.66 6.94
CA VAL A 73 -19.14 2.45 5.69
C VAL A 73 -19.92 3.75 5.82
N LEU A 74 -21.10 3.74 6.46
CA LEU A 74 -21.87 4.96 6.67
C LEU A 74 -21.08 5.98 7.50
N GLN A 75 -20.41 5.53 8.56
CA GLN A 75 -19.59 6.39 9.41
C GLN A 75 -18.45 7.03 8.61
N GLU A 76 -17.72 6.24 7.81
CA GLU A 76 -16.65 6.73 6.94
C GLU A 76 -17.18 7.72 5.88
N THR A 77 -18.25 7.35 5.19
CA THR A 77 -18.84 8.16 4.11
C THR A 77 -19.38 9.49 4.65
N PHE A 78 -20.04 9.49 5.80
CA PHE A 78 -20.52 10.73 6.42
C PHE A 78 -19.38 11.60 6.93
N ALA A 79 -18.31 11.00 7.48
CA ALA A 79 -17.13 11.74 7.92
C ALA A 79 -16.42 12.42 6.73
N GLN A 80 -16.15 11.67 5.65
CA GLN A 80 -15.52 12.20 4.44
C GLN A 80 -16.35 13.32 3.82
N LYS A 81 -17.68 13.14 3.70
CA LYS A 81 -18.57 14.16 3.18
C LYS A 81 -18.65 15.40 4.08
N GLY A 82 -18.64 15.19 5.40
CA GLY A 82 -18.59 16.29 6.37
C GLY A 82 -17.29 17.10 6.24
N LEU A 83 -16.15 16.43 6.06
CA LEU A 83 -14.86 17.07 5.82
C LEU A 83 -14.84 17.80 4.47
N ASP A 84 -15.25 17.17 3.37
CA ASP A 84 -15.33 17.82 2.05
C ASP A 84 -16.17 19.10 2.09
N SER A 85 -17.32 19.07 2.78
CA SER A 85 -18.14 20.27 2.98
C SER A 85 -17.39 21.37 3.73
N ARG A 86 -16.65 21.02 4.80
CA ARG A 86 -15.85 21.99 5.58
C ARG A 86 -14.66 22.54 4.80
N PHE A 87 -14.01 21.70 3.98
CA PHE A 87 -12.96 22.13 3.07
C PHE A 87 -13.50 23.13 2.05
N ARG A 88 -14.65 22.84 1.42
CA ARG A 88 -15.28 23.77 0.48
C ARG A 88 -15.62 25.11 1.13
N ASP A 89 -16.15 25.09 2.35
CA ASP A 89 -16.42 26.32 3.11
C ASP A 89 -15.13 27.10 3.41
N ALA A 90 -14.05 26.43 3.83
CA ALA A 90 -12.78 27.07 4.19
C ALA A 90 -12.05 27.70 3.00
N PHE A 91 -12.29 27.19 1.78
CA PHE A 91 -11.64 27.64 0.55
C PHE A 91 -12.60 28.36 -0.41
N GLU A 92 -13.78 28.77 0.07
CA GLU A 92 -14.81 29.51 -0.71
C GLU A 92 -15.22 28.79 -2.01
N VAL A 93 -15.16 27.46 -2.01
CA VAL A 93 -15.54 26.63 -3.17
C VAL A 93 -17.06 26.46 -3.19
N GLN A 94 -17.64 26.52 -4.39
CA GLN A 94 -19.09 26.32 -4.59
C GLN A 94 -19.58 25.01 -3.95
N GLN A 95 -20.67 25.12 -3.20
CA GLN A 95 -21.35 24.00 -2.55
C GLN A 95 -22.02 23.10 -3.59
N GLN A 96 -21.95 21.78 -3.36
CA GLN A 96 -22.59 20.79 -4.23
C GLN A 96 -24.11 20.88 -4.17
N THR A 97 -24.75 20.65 -5.32
CA THR A 97 -26.20 20.46 -5.46
C THR A 97 -26.68 19.20 -4.72
N SER A 98 -27.98 19.11 -4.47
CA SER A 98 -28.59 17.95 -3.83
C SER A 98 -28.36 16.65 -4.62
N ASP A 99 -28.32 16.71 -5.95
CA ASP A 99 -28.12 15.54 -6.81
C ASP A 99 -26.65 15.11 -6.83
N GLU A 100 -25.69 16.04 -6.89
CA GLU A 100 -24.26 15.75 -6.73
C GLU A 100 -23.96 15.14 -5.35
N LYS A 101 -24.58 15.68 -4.29
CA LYS A 101 -24.48 15.14 -2.93
C LYS A 101 -25.00 13.70 -2.83
N ARG A 102 -26.04 13.34 -3.60
CA ARG A 102 -26.56 11.96 -3.66
C ARG A 102 -25.65 11.06 -4.49
N GLY A 103 -25.15 11.54 -5.62
CA GLY A 103 -24.22 10.82 -6.50
C GLY A 103 -22.91 10.46 -5.80
N PHE A 104 -22.26 11.46 -5.17
CA PHE A 104 -21.06 11.28 -4.37
C PHE A 104 -21.27 10.24 -3.26
N PHE A 105 -22.34 10.40 -2.46
CA PHE A 105 -22.64 9.46 -1.38
C PHE A 105 -22.84 8.02 -1.88
N GLY A 106 -23.53 7.83 -3.01
CA GLY A 106 -23.75 6.51 -3.60
C GLY A 106 -22.48 5.84 -4.11
N LEU A 107 -21.61 6.61 -4.79
CA LEU A 107 -20.33 6.13 -5.30
C LEU A 107 -19.37 5.78 -4.16
N THR A 108 -19.13 6.72 -3.23
CA THR A 108 -18.25 6.52 -2.08
C THR A 108 -18.72 5.36 -1.20
N TYR A 109 -20.03 5.26 -0.94
CA TYR A 109 -20.57 4.15 -0.15
C TYR A 109 -20.32 2.79 -0.83
N ARG A 110 -20.45 2.70 -2.15
CA ARG A 110 -20.19 1.46 -2.89
C ARG A 110 -18.70 1.10 -2.89
N GLU A 111 -17.84 2.07 -3.17
CA GLU A 111 -16.38 1.91 -3.18
C GLU A 111 -15.84 1.49 -1.81
N SER A 112 -16.30 2.15 -0.73
CA SER A 112 -15.91 1.79 0.64
C SER A 112 -16.44 0.41 1.06
N LEU A 113 -17.61 -0.02 0.58
CA LEU A 113 -18.11 -1.38 0.81
C LEU A 113 -17.23 -2.43 0.12
N GLU A 114 -16.81 -2.18 -1.13
CA GLU A 114 -15.91 -3.04 -1.88
C GLU A 114 -14.53 -3.11 -1.22
N ALA A 115 -13.97 -1.96 -0.82
CA ALA A 115 -12.70 -1.88 -0.11
C ALA A 115 -12.71 -2.63 1.24
N LEU A 116 -13.80 -2.54 2.02
CA LEU A 116 -13.94 -3.31 3.26
C LEU A 116 -14.07 -4.83 3.01
N ALA A 117 -14.59 -5.24 1.86
CA ALA A 117 -14.63 -6.66 1.49
C ALA A 117 -13.22 -7.16 1.14
N GLU A 118 -12.46 -6.41 0.34
CA GLU A 118 -11.06 -6.70 -0.02
C GLU A 118 -10.17 -6.81 1.24
N ASN A 119 -10.21 -5.81 2.13
CA ASN A 119 -9.43 -5.77 3.36
C ASN A 119 -9.75 -6.93 4.32
N ARG A 120 -11.00 -7.43 4.33
CA ARG A 120 -11.38 -8.57 5.17
C ARG A 120 -10.79 -9.86 4.64
N THR A 121 -10.86 -10.10 3.33
CA THR A 121 -10.25 -11.29 2.73
C THR A 121 -8.74 -11.31 3.00
N GLU A 122 -8.10 -10.16 2.93
CA GLU A 122 -6.69 -10.00 3.28
C GLU A 122 -6.42 -10.28 4.78
N LEU A 123 -7.26 -9.75 5.68
CA LEU A 123 -7.14 -10.01 7.12
C LEU A 123 -7.42 -11.48 7.48
N GLU A 124 -8.34 -12.14 6.78
CA GLU A 124 -8.63 -13.56 6.96
C GLU A 124 -7.47 -14.43 6.47
N ASP A 125 -6.84 -14.09 5.34
CA ASP A 125 -5.61 -14.73 4.87
C ASP A 125 -4.45 -14.51 5.87
N LEU A 126 -4.28 -13.30 6.39
CA LEU A 126 -3.30 -12.99 7.44
C LEU A 126 -3.59 -13.73 8.75
N ARG A 127 -4.86 -13.88 9.14
CA ARG A 127 -5.26 -14.68 10.31
C ARG A 127 -5.00 -16.15 10.10
N HIS A 128 -5.26 -16.69 8.91
CA HIS A 128 -4.90 -18.07 8.59
C HIS A 128 -3.39 -18.29 8.59
N ARG A 129 -2.60 -17.39 7.99
CA ARG A 129 -1.14 -17.42 8.10
C ARG A 129 -0.65 -17.33 9.55
N ARG A 130 -1.26 -16.46 10.37
CA ARG A 130 -0.93 -16.32 11.79
C ARG A 130 -1.28 -17.57 12.62
N ILE A 131 -2.42 -18.21 12.36
CA ILE A 131 -2.81 -19.47 13.02
C ILE A 131 -1.83 -20.58 12.63
N MET A 132 -1.43 -20.65 11.35
CA MET A 132 -0.44 -21.62 10.88
C MET A 132 0.94 -21.41 11.54
N ILE A 133 1.32 -20.16 11.81
CA ILE A 133 2.55 -19.83 12.57
C ILE A 133 2.39 -20.16 14.07
N GLN A 134 1.21 -19.94 14.67
CA GLN A 134 0.97 -20.20 16.11
C GLN A 134 0.86 -21.69 16.48
N THR A 135 0.63 -22.59 15.52
CA THR A 135 0.74 -24.04 15.74
C THR A 135 2.18 -24.53 15.95
N GLN A 136 3.19 -23.68 15.80
CA GLN A 136 4.53 -23.91 16.32
C GLN A 136 4.67 -23.18 17.66
N THR A 137 4.74 -23.94 18.76
CA THR A 137 4.95 -23.41 20.11
C THR A 137 6.28 -22.66 20.20
N ILE A 138 6.24 -21.32 20.26
CA ILE A 138 7.34 -20.48 20.73
C ILE A 138 6.80 -19.59 21.86
N PRO A 139 7.46 -19.51 23.03
CA PRO A 139 7.02 -18.67 24.14
C PRO A 139 6.94 -17.20 23.72
N GLN A 140 5.92 -16.48 24.22
CA GLN A 140 5.80 -15.03 24.07
C GLN A 140 6.89 -14.32 24.90
N THR A 141 8.09 -14.20 24.34
CA THR A 141 9.08 -13.20 24.73
C THR A 141 8.95 -12.00 23.79
N ILE A 142 9.11 -10.78 24.31
CA ILE A 142 9.24 -9.57 23.48
C ILE A 142 10.38 -9.85 22.49
N PRO A 143 10.16 -9.75 21.16
CA PRO A 143 11.21 -10.04 20.19
C PRO A 143 12.42 -9.14 20.48
N LYS A 144 13.59 -9.75 20.70
CA LYS A 144 14.84 -8.99 20.77
C LYS A 144 15.02 -8.34 19.40
N THR A 145 14.99 -7.01 19.35
CA THR A 145 15.26 -6.25 18.13
C THR A 145 16.71 -6.44 17.74
N VAL A 146 16.95 -6.92 16.52
CA VAL A 146 18.28 -7.17 15.96
C VAL A 146 18.77 -5.89 15.26
N THR A 147 19.98 -5.45 15.59
CA THR A 147 20.65 -4.37 14.85
C THR A 147 21.23 -4.87 13.53
N PHE A 148 21.54 -3.97 12.60
CA PHE A 148 22.12 -4.32 11.31
C PHE A 148 23.45 -5.06 11.46
N ASP A 149 24.30 -4.63 12.40
CA ASP A 149 25.60 -5.27 12.61
C ASP A 149 25.44 -6.68 13.21
N GLU A 150 24.47 -6.88 14.11
CA GLU A 150 24.12 -8.23 14.59
C GLU A 150 23.55 -9.10 13.46
N PHE A 151 22.73 -8.52 12.57
CA PHE A 151 22.17 -9.21 11.41
C PHE A 151 23.26 -9.60 10.39
N ALA A 152 24.16 -8.68 10.04
CA ALA A 152 25.27 -8.93 9.13
C ALA A 152 26.21 -10.00 9.68
N ALA A 153 26.50 -9.97 10.99
CA ALA A 153 27.31 -11.01 11.64
C ALA A 153 26.60 -12.36 11.75
N TRP A 154 25.26 -12.37 11.82
CA TRP A 154 24.45 -13.59 11.82
C TRP A 154 24.28 -14.21 10.44
N TYR A 155 24.37 -13.41 9.37
CA TYR A 155 24.04 -13.83 8.01
C TYR A 155 24.74 -15.14 7.62
N PRO A 156 24.00 -16.23 7.28
CA PRO A 156 24.63 -17.54 7.12
C PRO A 156 25.60 -17.59 5.95
N GLU A 157 26.83 -18.07 6.20
CA GLU A 157 27.80 -18.33 5.15
C GLU A 157 27.25 -19.36 4.13
N ASN A 158 27.36 -19.07 2.83
CA ASN A 158 26.89 -19.92 1.72
C ASN A 158 25.39 -20.22 1.75
N SER A 159 24.57 -19.31 2.30
CA SER A 159 23.12 -19.44 2.27
C SER A 159 22.58 -19.54 0.83
N ILE A 160 21.68 -20.49 0.59
CA ILE A 160 20.87 -20.55 -0.65
C ILE A 160 19.64 -19.63 -0.59
N ARG A 161 19.37 -19.04 0.58
CA ARG A 161 18.26 -18.12 0.85
C ARG A 161 18.79 -16.70 1.01
N ARG A 162 17.97 -15.73 0.62
CA ARG A 162 18.22 -14.31 0.93
C ARG A 162 17.53 -13.95 2.23
N TYR A 163 18.14 -13.08 3.01
CA TYR A 163 17.56 -12.55 4.24
C TYR A 163 17.59 -11.02 4.21
N GLU A 164 16.57 -10.41 4.78
CA GLU A 164 16.51 -8.96 4.98
C GLU A 164 16.19 -8.66 6.46
N LEU A 165 16.51 -7.44 6.90
CA LEU A 165 16.20 -6.96 8.24
C LEU A 165 15.11 -5.89 8.14
N HIS A 166 13.97 -6.17 8.76
CA HIS A 166 12.78 -5.32 8.75
C HIS A 166 12.39 -4.97 10.18
N HIS A 167 12.58 -3.71 10.59
CA HIS A 167 12.30 -3.25 11.96
C HIS A 167 12.91 -4.13 13.06
N GLY A 168 14.14 -4.59 12.81
CA GLY A 168 14.89 -5.43 13.74
C GLY A 168 14.47 -6.89 13.76
N VAL A 169 13.63 -7.30 12.79
CA VAL A 169 13.22 -8.69 12.57
C VAL A 169 13.92 -9.20 11.31
N ILE A 170 14.63 -10.30 11.45
CA ILE A 170 15.23 -11.00 10.31
C ILE A 170 14.12 -11.73 9.55
N VAL A 171 14.00 -11.44 8.26
CA VAL A 171 12.98 -11.99 7.36
C VAL A 171 13.70 -12.83 6.29
N GLU A 172 13.33 -14.10 6.18
CA GLU A 172 13.72 -14.94 5.05
C GLU A 172 12.92 -14.53 3.81
N MET A 173 13.62 -14.16 2.75
CA MET A 173 12.97 -13.86 1.48
C MET A 173 12.68 -15.16 0.74
N PRO A 174 11.41 -15.42 0.34
CA PRO A 174 11.09 -16.60 -0.43
C PRO A 174 11.81 -16.56 -1.78
N LEU A 175 11.99 -17.73 -2.41
CA LEU A 175 12.38 -17.76 -3.81
C LEU A 175 11.33 -17.01 -4.63
N GLY A 176 11.80 -16.12 -5.50
CA GLY A 176 10.95 -15.43 -6.46
C GLY A 176 10.19 -16.43 -7.32
N THR A 177 9.01 -16.04 -7.81
CA THR A 177 8.34 -16.81 -8.84
C THR A 177 9.15 -16.78 -10.13
N GLY A 178 8.98 -17.77 -11.03
CA GLY A 178 9.67 -17.74 -12.32
C GLY A 178 9.43 -16.45 -13.12
N ASN A 179 8.21 -15.90 -13.04
CA ASN A 179 7.88 -14.63 -13.67
C ASN A 179 8.63 -13.45 -13.07
N HIS A 180 8.70 -13.37 -11.73
CA HIS A 180 9.49 -12.35 -11.02
C HIS A 180 10.97 -12.47 -11.39
N SER A 181 11.53 -13.69 -11.37
CA SER A 181 12.92 -13.94 -11.77
C SER A 181 13.20 -13.59 -13.23
N ASN A 182 12.26 -13.79 -14.15
CA ASN A 182 12.41 -13.40 -15.55
C ASN A 182 12.45 -11.87 -15.71
N VAL A 183 11.60 -11.12 -15.00
CA VAL A 183 11.63 -9.64 -15.01
C VAL A 183 12.95 -9.15 -14.46
N THR A 184 13.39 -9.66 -13.31
CA THR A 184 14.68 -9.29 -12.71
C THR A 184 15.85 -9.61 -13.65
N GLY A 185 15.86 -10.80 -14.25
CA GLY A 185 16.91 -11.20 -15.20
C GLY A 185 16.92 -10.35 -16.48
N PHE A 186 15.74 -9.97 -16.99
CA PHE A 186 15.63 -9.07 -18.14
C PHE A 186 16.18 -7.68 -17.83
N ILE A 187 15.78 -7.08 -16.70
CA ILE A 187 16.29 -5.77 -16.26
C ILE A 187 17.81 -5.85 -16.09
N TRP A 188 18.31 -6.88 -15.41
CA TRP A 188 19.75 -7.10 -15.24
C TRP A 188 20.48 -7.13 -16.60
N GLY A 189 19.93 -7.84 -17.59
CA GLY A 189 20.50 -7.94 -18.93
C GLY A 189 20.56 -6.61 -19.67
N GLU A 190 19.45 -5.88 -19.71
CA GLU A 190 19.37 -4.57 -20.38
C GLU A 190 20.29 -3.54 -19.72
N ILE A 191 20.29 -3.48 -18.38
CA ILE A 191 21.15 -2.56 -17.64
C ILE A 191 22.63 -2.93 -17.79
N ASN A 192 23.00 -4.23 -17.76
CA ASN A 192 24.39 -4.64 -17.98
C ASN A 192 24.86 -4.30 -19.40
N PHE A 193 24.00 -4.52 -20.40
CA PHE A 193 24.29 -4.14 -21.78
C PHE A 193 24.56 -2.64 -21.89
N GLU A 194 23.73 -1.81 -21.26
CA GLU A 194 23.88 -0.35 -21.29
C GLU A 194 25.15 0.13 -20.58
N ILE A 195 25.50 -0.45 -19.42
CA ILE A 195 26.77 -0.20 -18.73
C ILE A 195 27.96 -0.45 -19.67
N ARG A 196 27.95 -1.59 -20.38
CA ARG A 196 29.03 -1.96 -21.31
C ARG A 196 29.07 -1.05 -22.55
N ARG A 197 27.91 -0.74 -23.13
CA ARG A 197 27.78 0.11 -24.31
C ARG A 197 28.34 1.51 -24.05
N LEU A 198 28.03 2.07 -22.88
CA LEU A 198 28.47 3.40 -22.45
C LEU A 198 29.83 3.41 -21.76
N GLN A 199 30.45 2.25 -21.53
CA GLN A 199 31.73 2.10 -20.81
C GLN A 199 31.71 2.78 -19.43
N LEU A 200 30.57 2.69 -18.74
CA LEU A 200 30.41 3.32 -17.43
C LEU A 200 31.21 2.55 -16.37
N PRO A 201 31.81 3.23 -15.38
CA PRO A 201 32.52 2.59 -14.28
C PRO A 201 31.54 2.03 -13.24
N TYR A 202 30.48 1.37 -13.71
CA TYR A 202 29.41 0.82 -12.89
C TYR A 202 29.51 -0.69 -12.83
N SER A 203 29.09 -1.27 -11.71
CA SER A 203 29.03 -2.72 -11.54
C SER A 203 27.69 -3.15 -10.97
N ILE A 204 27.26 -4.35 -11.35
CA ILE A 204 26.11 -5.04 -10.76
C ILE A 204 26.67 -6.23 -9.98
N PRO A 205 26.79 -6.15 -8.64
CA PRO A 205 27.28 -7.26 -7.84
C PRO A 205 26.27 -8.42 -7.84
N GLY A 206 26.77 -9.64 -7.60
CA GLY A 206 25.91 -10.82 -7.48
C GLY A 206 25.11 -10.82 -6.17
N ASP A 207 25.75 -10.39 -5.08
CA ASP A 207 25.13 -10.18 -3.77
C ASP A 207 25.55 -8.81 -3.23
N CYS A 208 24.60 -8.09 -2.64
CA CYS A 208 24.86 -6.79 -2.03
C CYS A 208 23.77 -6.48 -1.01
N LEU A 209 24.18 -6.18 0.22
CA LEU A 209 23.29 -5.73 1.28
C LEU A 209 23.39 -4.21 1.43
N LEU A 210 22.26 -3.53 1.34
CA LEU A 210 22.15 -2.12 1.69
C LEU A 210 21.98 -1.99 3.21
N LYS A 211 22.76 -1.09 3.80
CA LYS A 211 22.61 -0.64 5.18
C LYS A 211 21.99 0.77 5.18
N PRO A 212 20.67 0.91 5.38
CA PRO A 212 20.04 2.20 5.62
C PRO A 212 20.59 2.89 6.89
N ILE A 213 20.21 4.16 7.06
CA ILE A 213 20.51 4.95 8.27
C ILE A 213 19.86 4.30 9.50
N ARG A 214 18.61 3.84 9.38
CA ARG A 214 17.92 3.11 10.43
C ARG A 214 18.68 1.80 10.74
N ASN A 215 19.13 1.67 11.97
CA ASN A 215 20.00 0.56 12.37
C ASN A 215 19.27 -0.78 12.46
N GLU A 216 17.94 -0.78 12.45
CA GLU A 216 17.08 -1.97 12.48
C GLU A 216 16.56 -2.33 11.08
N ALA A 217 17.27 -1.92 10.02
CA ALA A 217 16.90 -2.16 8.62
C ALA A 217 18.10 -2.64 7.79
N GLY A 218 17.84 -3.49 6.79
CA GLY A 218 18.86 -3.99 5.86
C GLY A 218 18.22 -4.75 4.71
N TYR A 219 18.56 -4.41 3.47
CA TYR A 219 17.83 -4.85 2.28
C TYR A 219 18.74 -5.40 1.20
N GLN A 220 18.25 -6.38 0.42
CA GLN A 220 18.94 -6.90 -0.75
C GLN A 220 18.07 -6.63 -1.99
N PRO A 221 18.29 -5.50 -2.70
CA PRO A 221 17.51 -5.18 -3.89
C PRO A 221 17.55 -6.29 -4.93
N ASP A 222 16.47 -6.44 -5.70
CA ASP A 222 16.43 -7.39 -6.82
C ASP A 222 17.45 -7.04 -7.91
N THR A 223 17.75 -5.75 -8.12
CA THR A 223 18.91 -5.31 -8.90
C THR A 223 19.50 -4.04 -8.29
N ILE A 224 20.81 -3.98 -8.23
CA ILE A 224 21.54 -2.80 -7.77
C ILE A 224 22.71 -2.48 -8.70
N VAL A 225 22.83 -1.22 -9.10
CA VAL A 225 23.95 -0.70 -9.87
C VAL A 225 24.79 0.17 -8.95
N LEU A 226 26.06 -0.17 -8.80
CA LEU A 226 27.00 0.56 -7.96
C LEU A 226 28.02 1.31 -8.81
N ASN A 227 28.43 2.48 -8.33
CA ASN A 227 29.54 3.23 -8.91
C ASN A 227 30.88 2.73 -8.35
N GLN A 228 31.68 2.06 -9.18
CA GLN A 228 32.95 1.49 -8.73
C GLN A 228 33.94 2.54 -8.23
N THR A 229 33.84 3.78 -8.73
CA THR A 229 34.72 4.87 -8.27
C THR A 229 34.43 5.28 -6.82
N ALA A 230 33.27 4.91 -6.27
CA ALA A 230 32.89 5.21 -4.88
C ALA A 230 33.39 4.17 -3.87
N PHE A 231 33.84 2.99 -4.32
CA PHE A 231 34.20 1.87 -3.44
C PHE A 231 35.33 2.19 -2.46
N ALA A 232 36.29 3.01 -2.85
CA ALA A 232 37.37 3.43 -1.95
C ALA A 232 36.87 4.24 -0.74
N SER A 233 35.67 4.81 -0.83
CA SER A 233 35.02 5.55 0.26
C SER A 233 34.03 4.70 1.05
N GLU A 234 33.66 3.50 0.58
CA GLU A 234 32.75 2.60 1.31
C GLU A 234 33.45 1.92 2.47
N PRO A 235 33.01 2.11 3.73
CA PRO A 235 33.69 1.56 4.90
C PRO A 235 33.70 0.03 4.98
N ARG A 236 32.70 -0.64 4.37
CA ARG A 236 32.50 -2.10 4.52
C ARG A 236 32.80 -2.91 3.26
N TRP A 237 32.68 -2.29 2.08
CA TRP A 237 32.68 -2.96 0.78
C TRP A 237 33.86 -3.93 0.55
N GLU A 238 35.08 -3.54 0.94
CA GLU A 238 36.27 -4.39 0.75
C GLU A 238 36.20 -5.71 1.53
N LYS A 239 35.53 -5.71 2.69
CA LYS A 239 35.46 -6.87 3.61
C LYS A 239 34.23 -7.73 3.38
N GLU A 240 33.12 -7.09 3.06
CA GLU A 240 31.80 -7.70 2.94
C GLU A 240 30.98 -6.86 1.98
N SER A 241 30.19 -7.49 1.10
CA SER A 241 29.39 -6.81 0.06
C SER A 241 28.23 -6.00 0.66
N ILE A 242 28.57 -4.95 1.40
CA ILE A 242 27.68 -4.08 2.14
C ILE A 242 27.95 -2.65 1.71
N ILE A 243 26.87 -1.96 1.35
CA ILE A 243 26.88 -0.55 0.94
C ILE A 243 26.19 0.27 2.02
N THR A 244 26.86 1.32 2.48
CA THR A 244 26.39 2.18 3.56
C THR A 244 26.11 3.61 3.11
N MET A 245 26.59 4.01 1.92
CA MET A 245 26.38 5.35 1.37
C MET A 245 25.50 5.28 0.14
N GLY A 246 24.38 6.01 0.13
CA GLY A 246 23.49 6.08 -1.05
C GLY A 246 24.19 6.62 -2.30
N SER A 247 25.21 7.47 -2.12
CA SER A 247 26.04 7.99 -3.22
C SER A 247 26.85 6.93 -3.98
N SER A 248 27.06 5.75 -3.38
CA SER A 248 27.71 4.61 -4.03
C SER A 248 26.76 3.88 -4.98
N VAL A 249 25.45 4.09 -4.82
CA VAL A 249 24.40 3.49 -5.64
C VAL A 249 24.07 4.42 -6.81
N ARG A 250 23.96 3.86 -8.01
CA ARG A 250 23.46 4.57 -9.20
C ARG A 250 22.00 4.28 -9.46
N LEU A 251 21.58 3.03 -9.19
CA LEU A 251 20.20 2.58 -9.35
C LEU A 251 19.94 1.42 -8.40
N ALA A 252 18.84 1.50 -7.64
CA ALA A 252 18.24 0.33 -6.97
C ALA A 252 16.93 -0.03 -7.67
N VAL A 253 16.62 -1.32 -7.78
CA VAL A 253 15.40 -1.81 -8.42
C VAL A 253 14.77 -2.88 -7.52
N GLU A 254 13.46 -2.74 -7.27
CA GLU A 254 12.63 -3.76 -6.65
C GLU A 254 11.55 -4.20 -7.65
N VAL A 255 11.43 -5.51 -7.87
CA VAL A 255 10.36 -6.07 -8.69
C VAL A 255 9.24 -6.50 -7.75
N VAL A 256 8.10 -5.83 -7.88
CA VAL A 256 6.99 -5.97 -6.94
C VAL A 256 6.47 -7.39 -6.93
N SER A 257 6.32 -7.92 -5.73
CA SER A 257 5.72 -9.22 -5.47
C SER A 257 4.52 -9.07 -4.53
N THR A 258 4.13 -10.14 -3.83
CA THR A 258 2.98 -10.12 -2.92
C THR A 258 3.16 -9.15 -1.74
N ASN A 259 4.40 -8.78 -1.41
CA ASN A 259 4.73 -7.84 -0.33
C ASN A 259 4.95 -6.39 -0.82
N TRP A 260 4.18 -5.96 -1.81
CA TRP A 260 4.31 -4.65 -2.46
C TRP A 260 4.33 -3.43 -1.51
N ARG A 261 3.76 -3.55 -0.30
CA ARG A 261 3.76 -2.45 0.67
C ARG A 261 5.18 -2.07 1.07
N ASP A 262 6.08 -3.04 1.20
CA ASP A 262 7.45 -2.76 1.63
C ASP A 262 8.20 -1.97 0.56
N ASP A 263 8.05 -2.34 -0.72
CA ASP A 263 8.67 -1.64 -1.84
C ASP A 263 8.18 -0.19 -1.96
N TYR A 264 6.86 0.01 -1.88
CA TYR A 264 6.24 1.35 -2.03
C TYR A 264 6.25 2.22 -0.77
N HIS A 265 6.62 1.69 0.39
CA HIS A 265 6.61 2.45 1.66
C HIS A 265 7.92 2.36 2.42
N LEU A 266 8.29 1.15 2.86
CA LEU A 266 9.40 0.96 3.78
C LEU A 266 10.73 1.22 3.08
N LYS A 267 10.99 0.46 2.02
CA LYS A 267 12.21 0.58 1.20
C LYS A 267 12.28 1.94 0.52
N PHE A 268 11.15 2.46 0.03
CA PHE A 268 11.08 3.82 -0.52
C PHE A 268 11.65 4.86 0.45
N ALA A 269 11.15 4.89 1.70
CA ALA A 269 11.60 5.85 2.70
C ALA A 269 13.06 5.65 3.08
N ASP A 270 13.51 4.40 3.25
CA ASP A 270 14.88 4.10 3.64
C ASP A 270 15.89 4.43 2.52
N TYR A 271 15.54 4.19 1.26
CA TYR A 271 16.40 4.53 0.11
C TYR A 271 16.46 6.04 -0.13
N GLU A 272 15.35 6.76 0.11
CA GLU A 272 15.29 8.23 0.08
C GLU A 272 16.21 8.83 1.14
N GLU A 273 16.04 8.40 2.40
CA GLU A 273 16.84 8.87 3.53
C GLU A 273 18.33 8.54 3.36
N MET A 274 18.64 7.36 2.80
CA MET A 274 20.01 6.95 2.47
C MET A 274 20.65 7.81 1.37
N GLY A 275 19.86 8.55 0.59
CA GLY A 275 20.32 9.42 -0.48
C GLY A 275 20.63 8.67 -1.79
N ILE A 276 19.94 7.55 -2.05
CA ILE A 276 20.10 6.83 -3.32
C ILE A 276 19.50 7.67 -4.45
N PRO A 277 20.25 8.02 -5.50
CA PRO A 277 19.81 9.00 -6.51
C PRO A 277 18.64 8.52 -7.38
N GLU A 278 18.51 7.21 -7.59
CA GLU A 278 17.44 6.63 -8.40
C GLU A 278 16.98 5.28 -7.87
N TYR A 279 15.66 5.12 -7.75
CA TYR A 279 15.01 3.90 -7.28
C TYR A 279 13.84 3.53 -8.19
N TRP A 280 13.82 2.28 -8.69
CA TRP A 280 12.74 1.75 -9.52
C TRP A 280 11.88 0.78 -8.74
N ILE A 281 10.55 0.97 -8.85
CA ILE A 281 9.55 0.02 -8.39
C ILE A 281 8.84 -0.54 -9.61
N VAL A 282 9.11 -1.81 -9.93
CA VAL A 282 8.62 -2.47 -11.14
C VAL A 282 7.40 -3.31 -10.79
N ASP A 283 6.20 -2.72 -10.92
CA ASP A 283 4.94 -3.40 -10.66
C ASP A 283 4.32 -3.96 -11.95
N TYR A 284 4.91 -5.04 -12.46
CA TYR A 284 4.52 -5.65 -13.73
C TYR A 284 3.14 -6.34 -13.70
N LEU A 285 2.61 -6.65 -12.52
CA LEU A 285 1.30 -7.29 -12.33
C LEU A 285 0.20 -6.30 -11.89
N GLY A 286 0.56 -5.05 -11.55
CA GLY A 286 -0.39 -4.07 -11.02
C GLY A 286 -0.92 -4.44 -9.64
N LEU A 287 -0.06 -4.92 -8.73
CA LEU A 287 -0.44 -5.37 -7.38
C LEU A 287 -0.59 -4.20 -6.40
N GLY A 288 0.21 -3.15 -6.58
CA GLY A 288 0.32 -1.98 -5.73
C GLY A 288 -1.01 -1.30 -5.42
N GLY A 289 -1.02 -0.49 -4.36
CA GLY A 289 -2.20 0.28 -3.98
C GLY A 289 -2.67 1.23 -5.10
N ARG A 290 -3.99 1.46 -5.23
CA ARG A 290 -4.58 2.36 -6.25
C ARG A 290 -3.96 3.76 -6.26
N LYS A 291 -3.50 4.27 -5.10
CA LYS A 291 -2.78 5.54 -4.99
C LYS A 291 -1.43 5.57 -5.73
N PHE A 292 -0.81 4.40 -5.92
CA PHE A 292 0.49 4.26 -6.56
C PHE A 292 0.37 3.89 -8.03
N ILE A 293 -0.58 3.03 -8.40
CA ILE A 293 -0.65 2.49 -9.77
C ILE A 293 -1.91 2.88 -10.53
N GLY A 294 -2.73 3.76 -9.94
CA GLY A 294 -3.93 4.30 -10.56
C GLY A 294 -5.19 3.43 -10.36
N THR A 295 -6.29 3.92 -10.92
CA THR A 295 -7.58 3.22 -10.99
C THR A 295 -8.10 3.29 -12.44
N PRO A 296 -8.28 2.16 -13.15
CA PRO A 296 -8.04 0.79 -12.69
C PRO A 296 -6.56 0.51 -12.37
N LYS A 297 -6.30 -0.49 -11.53
CA LYS A 297 -4.94 -0.98 -11.30
C LYS A 297 -4.39 -1.56 -12.60
N GLN A 298 -3.16 -1.20 -12.95
CA GLN A 298 -2.49 -1.65 -14.16
C GLN A 298 -0.97 -1.71 -13.95
N PRO A 299 -0.24 -2.51 -14.76
CA PRO A 299 1.20 -2.55 -14.70
C PRO A 299 1.82 -1.16 -14.75
N THR A 300 2.71 -0.86 -13.82
CA THR A 300 3.27 0.48 -13.64
C THR A 300 4.72 0.35 -13.20
N LEU A 301 5.60 1.06 -13.91
CA LEU A 301 6.97 1.30 -13.48
C LEU A 301 7.01 2.67 -12.82
N SER A 302 7.40 2.73 -11.55
CA SER A 302 7.65 3.99 -10.86
C SER A 302 9.16 4.23 -10.79
N VAL A 303 9.64 5.29 -11.43
CA VAL A 303 11.02 5.76 -11.31
C VAL A 303 11.04 6.92 -10.33
N CYS A 304 11.74 6.72 -9.23
CA CYS A 304 11.90 7.68 -8.15
C CYS A 304 13.28 8.32 -8.30
N GLN A 305 13.35 9.62 -8.57
CA GLN A 305 14.59 10.38 -8.70
C GLN A 305 14.74 11.32 -7.52
N LEU A 306 15.89 11.28 -6.84
CA LEU A 306 16.13 12.10 -5.67
C LEU A 306 16.44 13.54 -6.09
N VAL A 307 15.61 14.49 -5.67
CA VAL A 307 15.76 15.92 -5.94
C VAL A 307 15.60 16.67 -4.62
N ASP A 308 16.63 17.44 -4.25
CA ASP A 308 16.64 18.24 -3.01
C ASP A 308 16.31 17.44 -1.73
N GLY A 309 16.66 16.16 -1.71
CA GLY A 309 16.47 15.27 -0.56
C GLY A 309 15.14 14.50 -0.54
N GLU A 310 14.28 14.67 -1.54
CA GLU A 310 13.00 13.96 -1.66
C GLU A 310 12.87 13.26 -3.02
N TYR A 311 12.25 12.09 -3.05
CA TYR A 311 11.99 11.39 -4.30
C TYR A 311 10.84 12.02 -5.07
N GLN A 312 11.15 12.45 -6.29
CA GLN A 312 10.14 12.74 -7.31
C GLN A 312 9.84 11.48 -8.11
N VAL A 313 8.57 11.07 -8.09
CA VAL A 313 8.12 9.83 -8.74
C VAL A 313 7.52 10.12 -10.10
N LYS A 314 8.09 9.53 -11.15
CA LYS A 314 7.51 9.49 -12.50
C LYS A 314 7.08 8.07 -12.84
N GLN A 315 5.85 7.95 -13.36
CA GLN A 315 5.25 6.66 -13.70
C GLN A 315 5.29 6.42 -15.20
N PHE A 316 5.63 5.20 -15.60
CA PHE A 316 5.73 4.75 -16.98
C PHE A 316 4.86 3.51 -17.19
N ARG A 317 4.14 3.47 -18.31
CA ARG A 317 3.22 2.38 -18.67
C ARG A 317 3.27 2.10 -20.17
N GLY A 318 2.96 0.86 -20.57
CA GLY A 318 2.87 0.50 -21.99
C GLY A 318 4.11 0.94 -22.79
N SER A 319 3.91 1.68 -23.88
CA SER A 319 4.98 2.12 -24.77
C SER A 319 5.84 3.28 -24.26
N ASP A 320 5.60 3.78 -23.04
CA ASP A 320 6.40 4.86 -22.47
C ASP A 320 7.88 4.42 -22.40
N THR A 321 8.77 5.27 -22.93
CA THR A 321 10.22 5.06 -22.81
C THR A 321 10.67 5.50 -21.42
N VAL A 322 11.41 4.63 -20.73
CA VAL A 322 11.87 4.85 -19.37
C VAL A 322 12.94 5.93 -19.35
N GLU A 323 12.74 6.97 -18.53
CA GLU A 323 13.74 8.01 -18.32
C GLU A 323 14.54 7.69 -17.05
N SER A 324 15.82 7.35 -17.24
CA SER A 324 16.74 7.05 -16.15
C SER A 324 17.80 8.13 -15.98
N LEU A 325 18.06 8.53 -14.74
CA LEU A 325 19.18 9.41 -14.38
C LEU A 325 20.51 8.64 -14.46
N ALA A 326 20.52 7.37 -14.08
CA ALA A 326 21.67 6.48 -14.16
C ALA A 326 22.05 6.16 -15.63
N PHE A 327 21.04 6.08 -16.50
CA PHE A 327 21.19 5.73 -17.92
C PHE A 327 20.38 6.66 -18.84
N PRO A 328 20.85 7.90 -19.11
CA PRO A 328 20.09 8.88 -19.92
C PRO A 328 19.87 8.47 -21.38
N GLU A 329 20.66 7.52 -21.90
CA GLU A 329 20.53 6.99 -23.26
C GLU A 329 19.72 5.69 -23.32
N LEU A 330 19.12 5.24 -22.21
CA LEU A 330 18.40 3.98 -22.14
C LEU A 330 17.20 3.98 -23.10
N ARG A 331 17.18 3.03 -24.03
CA ARG A 331 16.09 2.84 -24.99
C ARG A 331 15.26 1.62 -24.62
N LEU A 332 14.62 1.69 -23.45
CA LEU A 332 13.78 0.63 -22.91
C LEU A 332 12.37 1.17 -22.64
N THR A 333 11.33 0.42 -23.00
CA THR A 333 9.96 0.78 -22.67
C THR A 333 9.45 -0.01 -21.47
N ALA A 334 8.48 0.56 -20.75
CA ALA A 334 7.85 -0.10 -19.62
C ALA A 334 7.23 -1.46 -20.01
N GLU A 335 6.58 -1.53 -21.17
CA GLU A 335 5.97 -2.76 -21.70
C GLU A 335 7.01 -3.88 -21.90
N LEU A 336 8.22 -3.58 -22.38
CA LEU A 336 9.26 -4.59 -22.58
C LEU A 336 9.69 -5.21 -21.24
N ILE A 337 9.80 -4.38 -20.20
CA ILE A 337 10.08 -4.85 -18.84
C ILE A 337 8.95 -5.75 -18.34
N PHE A 338 7.69 -5.32 -18.48
CA PHE A 338 6.55 -6.08 -17.96
C PHE A 338 6.38 -7.43 -18.67
N ARG A 339 6.56 -7.46 -19.99
CA ARG A 339 6.42 -8.69 -20.80
C ARG A 339 7.41 -9.77 -20.44
N ALA A 340 8.57 -9.44 -19.88
CA ALA A 340 9.53 -10.44 -19.41
C ALA A 340 8.92 -11.39 -18.36
N GLY A 341 7.96 -10.91 -17.56
CA GLY A 341 7.26 -11.69 -16.54
C GLY A 341 5.92 -12.27 -16.98
N LEU A 342 5.53 -12.11 -18.25
CA LEU A 342 4.24 -12.55 -18.77
C LEU A 342 4.43 -13.66 -19.81
N PRO A 343 3.44 -14.56 -19.96
CA PRO A 343 3.51 -15.57 -21.02
C PRO A 343 3.63 -14.90 -22.39
N PRO A 344 4.32 -15.53 -23.36
CA PRO A 344 4.39 -15.03 -24.72
C PRO A 344 2.98 -14.81 -25.26
N THR A 345 2.71 -13.63 -25.83
CA THR A 345 1.50 -13.43 -26.62
C THR A 345 1.61 -14.31 -27.86
N GLU A 346 0.66 -15.23 -28.07
CA GLU A 346 0.61 -15.97 -29.34
C GLU A 346 0.59 -14.97 -30.51
N PRO A 347 1.36 -15.22 -31.59
CA PRO A 347 1.32 -14.36 -32.75
C PRO A 347 -0.09 -14.38 -33.34
N SER A 348 -0.71 -13.20 -33.39
CA SER A 348 -1.99 -12.93 -34.06
C SER A 348 -1.92 -13.14 -35.56
#